data_AF-A0A2B4R9V0-F1
#
_entry.id   AF-A0A2B4R9V0-F1
#
_cell.length_a   1.000
_cell.length_b   1.000
_cell.length_c   1.000
_cell.angle_alpha   90.00
_cell.angle_beta   90.00
_cell.angle_gamma   90.00
#
_symmetry.space_group_name_H-M   'P 1'
#
loop_
_entity.id
_entity.type
_entity.pdbx_description
1 polymer ?
#
loop_
_entity_poly.entity_id
_entity_poly.type
_entity_poly.pdbx_seq_one_letter_code
_entity_poly.pdbx_strand_id
1 'polypeptide(L)'
;MKRNGSSYAFYRSNAAGYSWIQSRERCTKAGCDLVSIETYDEWEFLKNAITDKKWQTGEYFIGLRKDRSSRKWRWVSDNSTVNASRGTWPWAKQQPSNDSKPENCVQMYKDYRNDYGRYNDMSCTEESKTTGYICEGTNGCYVNRPNRLDNLVQDPPLDPKYQKLQGLRRCPKLR
;
A
#
# COMPACT_ATOMS: atom_id res chain seq x y z
N MET A 1 -8.17 -0.83 -9.00
CA MET A 1 -9.42 -1.54 -8.65
C MET A 1 -10.04 -0.85 -7.45
N LYS A 2 -11.35 -0.96 -7.18
CA LYS A 2 -12.02 -0.35 -6.02
C LYS A 2 -12.89 -1.38 -5.30
N ARG A 3 -12.93 -1.35 -3.97
CA ARG A 3 -13.79 -2.19 -3.12
C ARG A 3 -13.97 -1.53 -1.76
N ASN A 4 -15.20 -1.48 -1.25
CA ASN A 4 -15.55 -0.98 0.10
C ASN A 4 -14.96 0.41 0.44
N GLY A 5 -14.94 1.34 -0.51
CA GLY A 5 -14.38 2.68 -0.31
C GLY A 5 -12.86 2.77 -0.43
N SER A 6 -12.15 1.65 -0.52
CA SER A 6 -10.71 1.60 -0.84
C SER A 6 -10.46 1.48 -2.34
N SER A 7 -9.34 2.05 -2.78
CA SER A 7 -8.81 1.92 -4.13
C SER A 7 -7.44 1.25 -4.09
N TYR A 8 -7.27 0.21 -4.91
CA TYR A 8 -6.10 -0.65 -4.97
C TYR A 8 -5.36 -0.47 -6.30
N ALA A 9 -4.05 -0.26 -6.24
CA ALA A 9 -3.18 -0.15 -7.40
C ALA A 9 -2.08 -1.22 -7.33
N PHE A 10 -1.97 -2.03 -8.38
CA PHE A 10 -1.02 -3.14 -8.48
C PHE A 10 0.13 -2.74 -9.39
N TYR A 11 1.35 -2.86 -8.89
CA TYR A 11 2.56 -2.48 -9.62
C TYR A 11 3.47 -3.69 -9.77
N ARG A 12 4.10 -3.80 -10.94
CA ARG A 12 5.17 -4.77 -11.19
C ARG A 12 6.49 -4.21 -10.67
N SER A 13 7.44 -5.09 -10.39
CA SER A 13 8.82 -4.67 -10.19
C SER A 13 9.45 -4.19 -11.49
N ASN A 14 10.60 -3.51 -11.39
CA ASN A 14 11.41 -3.11 -12.54
C ASN A 14 12.63 -4.05 -12.72
N ALA A 15 13.48 -3.77 -13.70
CA ALA A 15 14.66 -4.59 -13.98
C ALA A 15 15.74 -4.55 -12.88
N ALA A 16 15.78 -3.48 -12.07
CA ALA A 16 16.66 -3.38 -10.90
C ALA A 16 16.10 -4.19 -9.72
N GLY A 17 14.77 -4.26 -9.60
CA GLY A 17 14.08 -4.80 -8.45
C GLY A 17 13.60 -3.67 -7.52
N TYR A 18 12.62 -4.00 -6.69
CA TYR A 18 12.21 -3.15 -5.57
C TYR A 18 12.25 -3.97 -4.29
N SER A 19 12.67 -3.32 -3.21
CA SER A 19 12.50 -3.79 -1.84
C SER A 19 11.16 -3.32 -1.27
N TRP A 20 10.73 -3.94 -0.18
CA TRP A 20 9.52 -3.53 0.54
C TRP A 20 9.53 -2.04 0.91
N ILE A 21 10.68 -1.52 1.37
CA ILE A 21 10.83 -0.10 1.74
C ILE A 21 10.65 0.81 0.53
N GLN A 22 11.30 0.50 -0.60
CA GLN A 22 11.15 1.28 -1.83
C GLN A 22 9.70 1.23 -2.36
N SER A 23 9.05 0.07 -2.28
CA SER A 23 7.64 -0.09 -2.65
C SER A 23 6.71 0.77 -1.79
N ARG A 24 6.91 0.78 -0.46
CA ARG A 24 6.17 1.66 0.45
C ARG A 24 6.40 3.14 0.16
N GLU A 25 7.65 3.53 -0.08
CA GLU A 25 7.99 4.90 -0.44
C GLU A 25 7.25 5.35 -1.71
N ARG A 26 7.12 4.45 -2.70
CA ARG A 26 6.35 4.73 -3.92
C ARG A 26 4.86 4.88 -3.66
N CYS A 27 4.26 4.03 -2.83
CA CYS A 27 2.84 4.18 -2.46
C CYS A 27 2.60 5.49 -1.73
N THR A 28 3.44 5.83 -0.75
CA THR A 28 3.34 7.06 0.05
C THR A 28 3.55 8.32 -0.77
N LYS A 29 4.52 8.33 -1.69
CA LYS A 29 4.68 9.42 -2.69
C LYS A 29 3.46 9.59 -3.58
N ALA A 30 2.69 8.53 -3.81
CA ALA A 30 1.45 8.55 -4.56
C ALA A 30 0.21 8.84 -3.69
N GLY A 31 0.35 9.27 -2.43
CA GLY A 31 -0.77 9.55 -1.53
C GLY A 31 -1.55 8.32 -1.04
N CYS A 32 -0.92 7.14 -1.10
CA CYS A 32 -1.41 5.85 -0.61
C CYS A 32 -0.43 5.27 0.43
N ASP A 33 -0.66 4.05 0.90
CA ASP A 33 0.39 3.23 1.53
C ASP A 33 0.35 1.82 0.91
N LEU A 34 1.25 0.93 1.30
CA LEU A 34 1.09 -0.49 0.98
C LEU A 34 -0.22 -1.00 1.60
N VAL A 35 -0.92 -1.87 0.86
CA VAL A 35 -2.24 -2.37 1.25
C VAL A 35 -2.25 -3.00 2.64
N SER A 36 -3.24 -2.65 3.43
CA SER A 36 -3.46 -3.26 4.75
C SER A 36 -4.69 -4.13 4.71
N ILE A 37 -4.53 -5.43 4.96
CA ILE A 37 -5.59 -6.42 4.73
C ILE A 37 -6.32 -6.68 6.04
N GLU A 38 -7.40 -5.93 6.27
CA GLU A 38 -8.06 -5.83 7.57
C GLU A 38 -9.21 -6.83 7.73
N THR A 39 -9.70 -7.38 6.61
CA THR A 39 -10.83 -8.32 6.59
C THR A 39 -10.57 -9.55 5.72
N TYR A 40 -11.29 -10.64 5.99
CA TYR A 40 -11.25 -11.83 5.14
C TYR A 40 -11.73 -11.53 3.71
N ASP A 41 -12.79 -10.74 3.57
CA ASP A 41 -13.34 -10.36 2.26
C ASP A 41 -12.36 -9.56 1.42
N GLU A 42 -11.55 -8.73 2.05
CA GLU A 42 -10.46 -8.02 1.39
C GLU A 42 -9.33 -8.96 1.01
N TRP A 43 -8.92 -9.86 1.91
CA TRP A 43 -7.93 -10.90 1.63
C TRP A 43 -8.34 -11.74 0.41
N GLU A 44 -9.59 -12.19 0.35
CA GLU A 44 -10.12 -12.98 -0.75
C GLU A 44 -10.14 -12.18 -2.05
N PHE A 45 -10.58 -10.92 -2.00
CA PHE A 45 -10.55 -10.02 -3.15
C PHE A 45 -9.13 -9.86 -3.72
N LEU A 46 -8.15 -9.60 -2.85
CA LEU A 46 -6.75 -9.42 -3.26
C LEU A 46 -6.14 -10.73 -3.77
N LYS A 47 -6.40 -11.86 -3.10
CA LYS A 47 -5.99 -13.19 -3.57
C LYS A 47 -6.49 -13.45 -4.99
N ASN A 48 -7.79 -13.24 -5.24
CA ASN A 48 -8.38 -13.44 -6.56
C ASN A 48 -7.82 -12.45 -7.59
N ALA A 49 -7.53 -11.22 -7.17
CA ALA A 49 -6.94 -10.22 -8.05
C ALA A 49 -5.51 -10.59 -8.48
N ILE A 50 -4.66 -11.09 -7.57
CA ILE A 50 -3.26 -11.43 -7.89
C ILE A 50 -3.11 -12.76 -8.61
N THR A 51 -4.02 -13.72 -8.40
CA THR A 51 -3.99 -15.03 -9.09
C THR A 51 -4.53 -14.99 -10.52
N ASP A 52 -5.14 -13.87 -10.91
CA ASP A 52 -5.51 -13.62 -12.30
C ASP A 52 -4.27 -13.70 -13.22
N LYS A 53 -4.37 -14.52 -14.27
CA LYS A 53 -3.29 -14.82 -15.22
C LYS A 53 -2.75 -13.57 -15.94
N LYS A 54 -3.47 -12.44 -15.94
CA LYS A 54 -3.01 -11.18 -16.51
C LYS A 54 -1.78 -10.59 -15.81
N TRP A 55 -1.51 -10.99 -14.56
CA TRP A 55 -0.38 -10.49 -13.80
C TRP A 55 0.85 -11.38 -13.97
N GLN A 56 1.94 -10.80 -14.46
CA GLN A 56 3.21 -11.49 -14.71
C GLN A 56 4.15 -11.50 -13.47
N THR A 57 3.65 -11.01 -12.34
CA THR A 57 4.40 -10.91 -11.08
C THR A 57 4.10 -12.15 -10.22
N GLY A 58 5.12 -12.71 -9.57
CA GLY A 58 4.98 -13.93 -8.77
C GLY A 58 4.43 -13.68 -7.36
N GLU A 59 4.71 -12.53 -6.77
CA GLU A 59 4.37 -12.21 -5.38
C GLU A 59 4.19 -10.70 -5.21
N TYR A 60 3.58 -10.26 -4.12
CA TYR A 60 3.31 -8.84 -3.91
C TYR A 60 3.65 -8.39 -2.49
N PHE A 61 4.45 -7.34 -2.35
CA PHE A 61 4.63 -6.67 -1.07
C PHE A 61 3.30 -6.06 -0.59
N ILE A 62 3.02 -6.27 0.69
CA ILE A 62 1.83 -5.76 1.40
C ILE A 62 2.25 -5.00 2.66
N GLY A 63 1.35 -4.22 3.22
CA GLY A 63 1.60 -3.29 4.33
C GLY A 63 1.81 -3.92 5.71
N LEU A 64 1.98 -5.24 5.82
CA LEU A 64 2.23 -5.89 7.10
C LEU A 64 3.73 -5.82 7.43
N ARG A 65 4.07 -5.36 8.63
CA ARG A 65 5.45 -5.32 9.11
C ARG A 65 5.56 -5.72 10.58
N LYS A 66 6.71 -6.24 10.99
CA LYS A 66 7.01 -6.55 12.39
C LYS A 66 7.59 -5.31 13.06
N ASP A 67 6.88 -4.80 14.05
CA ASP A 67 7.35 -3.72 14.88
C ASP A 67 8.57 -4.17 15.70
N ARG A 68 9.66 -3.38 15.65
CA ARG A 68 10.95 -3.80 16.22
C ARG A 68 10.92 -3.85 17.75
N SER A 69 10.19 -2.94 18.40
CA SER A 69 10.13 -2.85 19.85
C SER A 69 9.16 -3.87 20.45
N SER A 70 7.92 -3.93 19.94
CA SER A 70 6.91 -4.84 20.47
C SER A 70 6.97 -6.26 19.90
N ARG A 71 7.75 -6.49 18.83
CA ARG A 71 7.84 -7.75 18.08
C ARG A 71 6.51 -8.23 17.48
N LYS A 72 5.49 -7.38 17.45
CA LYS A 72 4.15 -7.66 16.91
C LYS A 72 4.07 -7.33 15.42
N TRP A 73 3.28 -8.09 14.67
CA TRP A 73 2.94 -7.74 13.28
C TRP A 73 1.86 -6.68 13.26
N ARG A 74 2.08 -5.61 12.49
CA ARG A 74 1.20 -4.46 12.42
C ARG A 74 1.02 -3.96 11.00
N TRP A 75 -0.22 -3.57 10.69
CA TRP A 75 -0.55 -2.89 9.44
C TRP A 75 -0.01 -1.46 9.44
N VAL A 76 0.38 -0.98 8.25
CA VAL A 76 0.88 0.39 8.07
C VAL A 76 -0.23 1.44 8.06
N SER A 77 -1.49 1.04 7.78
CA SER A 77 -2.66 1.93 7.75
C SER A 77 -3.01 2.47 9.14
N ASP A 78 -3.23 1.56 10.09
CA ASP A 78 -3.92 1.84 11.36
C ASP A 78 -3.17 1.30 12.58
N ASN A 79 -2.03 0.64 12.36
CA ASN A 79 -1.19 0.03 13.39
C ASN A 79 -1.90 -1.13 14.16
N SER A 80 -3.02 -1.64 13.67
CA SER A 80 -3.71 -2.81 14.23
C SER A 80 -2.83 -4.05 14.14
N THR A 81 -3.03 -5.00 15.06
CA THR A 81 -2.13 -6.14 15.26
C THR A 81 -2.65 -7.39 14.57
N VAL A 82 -1.76 -8.09 13.87
CA VAL A 82 -2.02 -9.43 13.32
C VAL A 82 -1.32 -10.47 14.20
N ASN A 83 -2.09 -11.43 14.72
CA ASN A 83 -1.50 -12.58 15.41
C ASN A 83 -0.81 -13.49 14.39
N ALA A 84 0.38 -13.98 14.72
CA ALA A 84 1.15 -14.84 13.84
C ALA A 84 1.54 -16.14 14.54
N SER A 85 1.07 -17.24 13.97
CA SER A 85 1.45 -18.60 14.35
C SER A 85 1.92 -19.31 13.08
N ARG A 86 3.08 -19.97 13.16
CA ARG A 86 3.73 -20.58 11.99
C ARG A 86 2.78 -21.56 11.29
N GLY A 87 2.54 -21.38 10.00
CA GLY A 87 1.64 -22.22 9.18
C GLY A 87 0.15 -21.97 9.38
N THR A 88 -0.24 -21.02 10.25
CA THR A 88 -1.65 -20.70 10.50
C THR A 88 -2.07 -19.54 9.62
N TRP A 89 -3.30 -19.60 9.07
CA TRP A 89 -3.85 -18.52 8.24
C TRP A 89 -3.74 -17.16 8.99
N PRO A 90 -3.31 -16.08 8.31
CA PRO A 90 -3.08 -15.93 6.86
C PRO A 90 -1.70 -16.36 6.36
N TRP A 91 -0.82 -16.88 7.22
CA TRP A 91 0.54 -17.26 6.85
C TRP A 91 0.59 -18.54 6.01
N ALA A 92 1.62 -18.64 5.18
CA ALA A 92 1.93 -19.80 4.37
C ALA A 92 2.46 -20.94 5.23
N LYS A 93 2.55 -22.14 4.67
CA LYS A 93 3.17 -23.27 5.39
C LYS A 93 4.59 -22.88 5.75
N GLN A 94 4.96 -23.11 7.01
CA GLN A 94 6.27 -22.77 7.57
C GLN A 94 6.55 -21.27 7.75
N GLN A 95 5.56 -20.39 7.52
CA GLN A 95 5.69 -18.94 7.74
C GLN A 95 4.87 -18.45 8.93
N PRO A 96 5.30 -17.42 9.68
CA PRO A 96 6.57 -16.72 9.49
C PRO A 96 7.77 -17.59 9.89
N SER A 97 8.83 -17.60 9.08
CA SER A 97 9.97 -18.48 9.29
C SER A 97 10.99 -17.91 10.26
N ASN A 98 11.06 -16.57 10.39
CA ASN A 98 12.14 -15.85 11.09
C ASN A 98 13.51 -16.46 10.75
N ASP A 99 13.79 -16.72 9.47
CA ASP A 99 15.10 -17.24 9.09
C ASP A 99 16.19 -16.24 9.53
N SER A 100 17.42 -16.70 9.75
CA SER A 100 18.52 -16.02 10.48
C SER A 100 18.85 -14.53 10.20
N LYS A 101 18.18 -13.85 9.27
CA LYS A 101 18.24 -12.41 9.01
C LYS A 101 16.94 -11.70 9.49
N PRO A 102 16.94 -10.38 9.75
CA PRO A 102 15.74 -9.69 10.22
C PRO A 102 14.62 -9.60 9.16
N GLU A 103 13.77 -10.63 9.07
CA GLU A 103 12.58 -10.69 8.23
C GLU A 103 11.41 -9.99 8.94
N ASN A 104 11.24 -8.70 8.69
CA ASN A 104 10.25 -7.87 9.40
C ASN A 104 9.23 -7.24 8.44
N CYS A 105 9.18 -7.67 7.19
CA CYS A 105 8.26 -7.20 6.18
C CYS A 105 7.58 -8.38 5.50
N VAL A 106 6.47 -8.15 4.80
CA VAL A 106 5.63 -9.24 4.30
C VAL A 106 5.33 -9.07 2.82
N GLN A 107 5.31 -10.21 2.14
CA GLN A 107 4.73 -10.36 0.82
C GLN A 107 3.61 -11.41 0.83
N MET A 108 2.67 -11.25 -0.08
CA MET A 108 1.57 -12.17 -0.35
C MET A 108 1.90 -13.01 -1.59
N TYR A 109 1.84 -14.33 -1.45
CA TYR A 109 2.10 -15.25 -2.54
C TYR A 109 0.97 -15.22 -3.58
N LYS A 110 1.33 -15.21 -4.87
CA LYS A 110 0.37 -15.49 -5.94
C LYS A 110 0.04 -16.97 -5.96
N ASP A 111 1.03 -17.83 -6.26
CA ASP A 111 0.85 -19.27 -6.51
C ASP A 111 1.98 -20.14 -5.93
N TYR A 112 2.92 -19.57 -5.18
CA TYR A 112 4.05 -20.30 -4.61
C TYR A 112 3.59 -21.49 -3.75
N ARG A 113 4.06 -22.71 -4.08
CA ARG A 113 3.77 -23.97 -3.36
C ARG A 113 2.27 -24.25 -3.11
N ASN A 114 1.38 -23.72 -3.94
CA ASN A 114 -0.07 -23.74 -3.75
C ASN A 114 -0.57 -22.99 -2.49
N ASP A 115 0.24 -22.10 -1.91
CA ASP A 115 -0.12 -21.24 -0.79
C ASP A 115 -0.70 -19.90 -1.30
N TYR A 116 -1.69 -19.98 -2.19
CA TYR A 116 -2.31 -18.82 -2.86
C TYR A 116 -2.86 -17.79 -1.86
N GLY A 117 -2.37 -16.55 -1.98
CA GLY A 117 -2.73 -15.43 -1.11
C GLY A 117 -2.17 -15.51 0.31
N ARG A 118 -1.32 -16.49 0.62
CA ARG A 118 -0.73 -16.62 1.96
C ARG A 118 0.46 -15.69 2.14
N TYR A 119 0.75 -15.39 3.40
CA TYR A 119 1.80 -14.45 3.77
C TYR A 119 3.13 -15.14 4.01
N ASN A 120 4.21 -14.45 3.61
CA ASN A 120 5.60 -14.80 3.82
C ASN A 120 6.33 -13.61 4.44
N ASP A 121 7.04 -13.81 5.55
CA ASP A 121 7.96 -12.80 6.04
C ASP A 121 9.25 -12.79 5.20
N MET A 122 9.82 -11.59 5.04
CA MET A 122 11.01 -11.37 4.25
C MET A 122 11.76 -10.11 4.70
N SER A 123 12.99 -9.98 4.21
CA SER A 123 13.86 -8.83 4.49
C SER A 123 13.29 -7.54 3.90
N CYS A 124 13.08 -6.52 4.73
CA CYS A 124 12.53 -5.24 4.26
C CYS A 124 13.38 -4.52 3.19
N THR A 125 14.66 -4.87 3.07
CA THR A 125 15.64 -4.19 2.21
C THR A 125 16.07 -5.02 1.01
N GLU A 126 15.66 -6.29 0.93
CA GLU A 126 16.03 -7.14 -0.20
C GLU A 126 15.23 -6.75 -1.45
N GLU A 127 15.94 -6.47 -2.54
CA GLU A 127 15.34 -6.09 -3.81
C GLU A 127 14.92 -7.33 -4.59
N SER A 128 13.68 -7.35 -5.06
CA SER A 128 13.15 -8.43 -5.88
C SER A 128 12.69 -7.92 -7.24
N LYS A 129 13.15 -8.57 -8.31
CA LYS A 129 12.73 -8.31 -9.70
C LYS A 129 11.40 -8.98 -10.04
N THR A 130 10.95 -9.92 -9.23
CA THR A 130 9.75 -10.74 -9.47
C THR A 130 8.62 -10.46 -8.49
N THR A 131 8.87 -9.69 -7.43
CA THR A 131 7.89 -9.27 -6.42
C THR A 131 7.42 -7.85 -6.73
N GLY A 132 6.12 -7.71 -7.01
CA GLY A 132 5.46 -6.42 -7.20
C GLY A 132 5.00 -5.84 -5.87
N TYR A 133 4.16 -4.83 -5.92
CA TYR A 133 3.58 -4.25 -4.71
C TYR A 133 2.17 -3.74 -4.95
N ILE A 134 1.37 -3.73 -3.89
CA ILE A 134 -0.02 -3.28 -3.92
C ILE A 134 -0.12 -2.05 -3.05
N CYS A 135 -0.53 -0.93 -3.64
CA CYS A 135 -0.87 0.28 -2.89
C CYS A 135 -2.37 0.35 -2.65
N GLU A 136 -2.76 0.93 -1.52
CA GLU A 136 -4.13 1.19 -1.12
C GLU A 136 -4.31 2.64 -0.65
N GLY A 137 -5.45 3.25 -1.00
CA GLY A 137 -5.87 4.53 -0.44
C GLY A 137 -7.36 4.78 -0.65
N THR A 138 -7.96 5.57 0.24
CA THR A 138 -9.41 5.90 0.24
C THR A 138 -9.83 6.74 -0.96
N ASN A 139 -8.98 7.66 -1.43
CA ASN A 139 -9.24 8.53 -2.57
C ASN A 139 -8.56 8.08 -3.88
N GLY A 140 -7.99 6.86 -3.90
CA GLY A 140 -7.12 6.42 -4.97
C GLY A 140 -5.69 6.96 -4.86
N CYS A 141 -4.74 6.19 -5.37
CA CYS A 141 -3.35 6.65 -5.47
C CYS A 141 -3.23 7.63 -6.62
N TYR A 142 -2.46 8.70 -6.45
CA TYR A 142 -2.04 9.61 -7.50
C TYR A 142 -1.07 8.88 -8.44
N VAL A 143 -1.60 7.95 -9.24
CA VAL A 143 -0.87 7.30 -10.34
C VAL A 143 -0.58 8.34 -11.41
N ASN A 144 0.67 8.79 -11.52
CA ASN A 144 1.15 9.69 -12.56
C ASN A 144 0.20 10.86 -12.89
N ARG A 145 -0.01 11.78 -11.95
CA ARG A 145 -0.15 13.17 -12.41
C ARG A 145 1.28 13.64 -12.69
N PRO A 146 1.65 14.05 -13.92
CA PRO A 146 2.88 14.82 -14.09
C PRO A 146 2.83 15.94 -13.06
N ASN A 147 3.92 16.11 -12.30
CA ASN A 147 4.04 17.06 -11.19
C ASN A 147 3.24 18.34 -11.47
N ARG A 148 2.05 18.47 -10.86
CA ARG A 148 1.30 19.73 -10.95
C ARG A 148 1.92 20.82 -10.06
N LEU A 149 3.04 20.52 -9.39
CA LEU A 149 3.85 21.44 -8.62
C LEU A 149 5.08 21.95 -9.38
N ASP A 150 5.43 21.37 -10.54
CA ASP A 150 6.51 21.89 -11.40
C ASP A 150 5.98 22.85 -12.49
N ASN A 151 4.65 23.05 -12.57
CA ASN A 151 3.99 24.00 -13.47
C ASN A 151 3.34 25.19 -12.74
N LEU A 152 3.85 25.58 -11.58
CA LEU A 152 3.46 26.86 -10.93
C LEU A 152 4.21 28.07 -11.49
N VAL A 153 4.65 28.02 -12.76
CA VAL A 153 5.06 29.22 -13.48
C VAL A 153 3.94 29.60 -14.44
N GLN A 154 3.29 30.71 -14.06
CA GLN A 154 2.23 31.46 -14.75
C GLN A 154 0.80 30.95 -14.53
N ASP A 155 0.25 31.30 -13.36
CA ASP A 155 -1.19 31.56 -13.25
C ASP A 155 -1.60 32.55 -14.36
N PRO A 156 -2.63 32.26 -15.17
CA PRO A 156 -3.21 33.28 -16.04
C PRO A 156 -3.81 34.40 -15.17
N PRO A 157 -3.70 35.67 -15.60
CA PRO A 157 -4.21 36.79 -14.81
C PRO A 157 -5.69 36.59 -14.49
N LEU A 158 -6.02 36.75 -13.20
CA LEU A 158 -7.37 36.65 -12.67
C LEU A 158 -8.32 37.56 -13.47
N ASP A 159 -9.39 36.98 -14.00
CA ASP A 159 -10.47 37.69 -14.69
C ASP A 159 -11.07 38.76 -13.73
N PRO A 160 -11.08 40.06 -14.11
CA PRO A 160 -11.63 41.15 -13.30
C PRO A 160 -13.10 40.95 -12.89
N LYS A 161 -13.84 40.04 -13.52
CA LYS A 161 -15.26 39.81 -13.25
C LYS A 161 -15.55 39.14 -11.90
N TYR A 162 -14.57 38.53 -11.24
CA TYR A 162 -14.77 37.83 -9.97
C TYR A 162 -14.42 38.65 -8.71
N GLN A 163 -14.14 39.95 -8.83
CA GLN A 163 -13.73 40.81 -7.71
C GLN A 163 -14.88 41.52 -6.95
N LYS A 164 -16.14 41.07 -7.05
CA LYS A 164 -17.29 41.82 -6.51
C LYS A 164 -18.20 41.12 -5.50
N LEU A 165 -17.73 40.10 -4.77
CA LEU A 165 -18.56 39.43 -3.74
C LEU A 165 -17.85 39.13 -2.40
N GLN A 166 -16.90 39.96 -1.98
CA GLN A 166 -16.40 39.93 -0.59
C GLN A 166 -16.73 41.24 0.14
N GLY A 167 -17.96 41.32 0.63
CA GLY A 167 -18.39 42.34 1.58
C GLY A 167 -19.71 41.93 2.23
N LEU A 168 -19.69 41.85 3.57
CA LEU A 168 -20.79 41.54 4.51
C LEU A 168 -20.92 40.03 4.86
N ARG A 169 -20.84 39.54 6.11
CA ARG A 169 -20.77 40.09 7.48
C ARG A 169 -20.08 39.06 8.41
N ARG A 170 -19.43 39.54 9.47
CA ARG A 170 -18.84 38.75 10.56
C ARG A 170 -19.91 38.18 11.50
N CYS A 171 -19.74 36.95 12.01
CA CYS A 171 -20.55 36.41 13.11
C CYS A 171 -20.14 37.05 14.46
N PRO A 172 -21.09 37.41 15.34
CA PRO A 172 -20.78 37.92 16.67
C PRO A 172 -20.39 36.78 17.63
N LYS A 173 -19.46 37.06 18.55
CA LYS A 173 -19.13 36.17 19.68
C LYS A 173 -20.22 36.26 20.74
N LEU A 174 -20.70 35.11 21.20
CA LEU A 174 -21.57 34.99 22.36
C LEU A 174 -20.77 35.22 23.65
N ARG A 175 -21.45 35.83 24.63
CA ARG A 175 -20.96 36.26 25.95
C ARG A 175 -20.38 35.13 26.79
#